data_AF-A0A7S0I0C7-F1
#
_entry.id   AF-A0A7S0I0C7-F1
#
_cell.length_a   1.000
_cell.length_b   1.000
_cell.length_c   1.000
_cell.angle_alpha   90.00
_cell.angle_beta   90.00
_cell.angle_gamma   90.00
#
_symmetry.space_group_name_H-M   'P 1'
#
loop_
_entity.id
_entity.type
_entity.pdbx_description
1 polymer ?
#
loop_
_entity_poly.entity_id
_entity_poly.type
_entity_poly.pdbx_seq_one_letter_code
_entity_poly.pdbx_strand_id
1 'polypeptide(L)'
;GPTVAQSTKWISDTAVEVQVSPGIGKGHEVLLNIAHSSFNTNFSFSYLDPQVSALLPPYQNGTLPAVTVHGKYFGAADYSARAFVGESSCSFSRWTSDSSLICQVPPGVGSNCLSVRVGEDESLCNANFTYLAPPVIDSIN
;
A
#
# COMPACT_ATOMS: atom_id res chain seq x y z
N GLY A 1 -16.36 6.77 -5.98
CA GLY A 1 -17.17 7.07 -7.18
C GLY A 1 -17.05 5.89 -8.13
N PRO A 2 -18.01 5.65 -9.03
CA PRO A 2 -17.93 4.55 -9.99
C PRO A 2 -16.76 4.81 -10.95
N THR A 3 -15.83 3.85 -11.04
CA THR A 3 -14.73 3.92 -11.99
C THR A 3 -15.16 3.17 -13.25
N VAL A 4 -15.21 3.88 -14.38
CA VAL A 4 -15.44 3.22 -15.67
C VAL A 4 -14.25 2.33 -16.02
N ALA A 5 -14.52 1.23 -16.70
CA ALA A 5 -13.50 0.37 -17.27
C ALA A 5 -12.63 1.15 -18.26
N GLN A 6 -11.33 0.83 -18.28
CA GLN A 6 -10.37 1.44 -19.19
C GLN A 6 -10.65 1.05 -20.64
N SER A 7 -11.14 -0.17 -20.87
CA SER A 7 -11.62 -0.63 -22.16
C SER A 7 -12.63 -1.77 -21.98
N THR A 8 -13.56 -1.89 -22.93
CA THR A 8 -14.49 -3.01 -23.01
C THR A 8 -14.46 -3.57 -24.43
N LYS A 9 -14.46 -4.91 -24.54
CA LYS A 9 -14.46 -5.64 -25.80
C LYS A 9 -15.56 -6.69 -25.76
N TRP A 10 -16.46 -6.59 -26.72
CA TRP A 10 -17.49 -7.60 -26.91
C TRP A 10 -16.88 -8.87 -27.53
N ILE A 11 -17.22 -10.04 -26.98
CA ILE A 11 -16.79 -11.35 -27.48
C ILE A 11 -17.98 -12.12 -28.05
N SER A 12 -19.07 -12.20 -27.28
CA SER A 12 -20.32 -12.86 -27.67
C SER A 12 -21.50 -12.28 -26.88
N ASP A 13 -22.72 -12.75 -27.19
CA ASP A 13 -23.94 -12.48 -26.40
C ASP A 13 -23.85 -12.90 -24.93
N THR A 14 -22.86 -13.73 -24.60
CA THR A 14 -22.61 -14.31 -23.27
C THR A 14 -21.27 -13.89 -22.67
N ALA A 15 -20.46 -13.10 -23.38
CA ALA A 15 -19.12 -12.73 -22.94
C ALA A 15 -18.70 -11.33 -23.37
N VAL A 16 -18.18 -10.57 -22.40
CA VAL A 16 -17.48 -9.30 -22.58
C VAL A 16 -16.16 -9.40 -21.84
N GLU A 17 -15.09 -8.95 -22.48
CA GLU A 17 -13.78 -8.73 -21.89
C GLU A 17 -13.67 -7.27 -21.45
N VAL A 18 -13.19 -7.05 -20.23
CA VAL A 18 -13.09 -5.72 -19.62
C VAL A 18 -11.69 -5.52 -19.07
N GLN A 19 -11.07 -4.39 -19.43
CA GLN A 19 -9.86 -3.92 -18.78
C GLN A 19 -10.26 -2.95 -17.66
N VAL A 20 -10.02 -3.36 -16.42
CA VAL A 20 -10.28 -2.51 -15.25
C VAL A 20 -9.31 -1.34 -15.20
N SER A 21 -9.80 -0.17 -14.78
CA SER A 21 -8.94 0.99 -14.52
C SER A 21 -8.04 0.72 -13.32
N PRO A 22 -6.86 1.37 -13.18
CA PRO A 22 -6.07 1.27 -11.97
C PRO A 22 -6.84 1.78 -10.74
N GLY A 23 -6.68 1.10 -9.61
CA GLY A 23 -7.37 1.46 -8.37
C GLY A 23 -6.85 0.69 -7.16
N ILE A 24 -7.55 0.88 -6.04
CA ILE A 24 -7.30 0.27 -4.73
C ILE A 24 -8.64 -0.19 -4.14
N GLY A 25 -8.63 -0.95 -3.05
CA GLY A 25 -9.84 -1.36 -2.35
C GLY A 25 -10.42 -2.69 -2.82
N LYS A 26 -11.37 -3.18 -2.03
CA LYS A 26 -12.10 -4.43 -2.26
C LYS A 26 -13.59 -4.19 -2.45
N GLY A 27 -14.29 -5.18 -2.99
CA GLY A 27 -15.75 -5.18 -3.02
C GLY A 27 -16.37 -4.23 -4.04
N HIS A 28 -15.65 -3.88 -5.11
CA HIS A 28 -16.18 -3.06 -6.20
C HIS A 28 -17.28 -3.82 -6.95
N GLU A 29 -18.51 -3.30 -6.96
CA GLU A 29 -19.60 -3.89 -7.73
C GLU A 29 -19.37 -3.70 -9.23
N VAL A 30 -19.57 -4.78 -10.00
CA VAL A 30 -19.46 -4.73 -11.46
C VAL A 30 -20.84 -4.50 -12.08
N LEU A 31 -21.01 -3.34 -12.71
CA LEU A 31 -22.21 -2.96 -13.45
C LEU A 31 -21.97 -3.11 -14.96
N LEU A 32 -22.91 -3.75 -15.64
CA LEU A 32 -22.91 -3.89 -17.10
C LEU A 32 -23.97 -2.96 -17.70
N ASN A 33 -23.52 -1.99 -18.49
CA ASN A 33 -24.42 -1.07 -19.20
C ASN A 33 -24.56 -1.51 -20.66
N ILE A 34 -25.77 -1.88 -21.07
CA ILE A 34 -26.12 -2.23 -22.45
C ILE A 34 -27.13 -1.18 -22.94
N ALA A 35 -26.72 -0.37 -23.91
CA ALA A 35 -27.50 0.76 -24.40
C ALA A 35 -27.98 1.68 -23.25
N HIS A 36 -29.30 1.75 -23.02
CA HIS A 36 -29.92 2.61 -22.00
C HIS A 36 -30.24 1.88 -20.68
N SER A 37 -29.79 0.64 -20.51
CA SER A 37 -30.07 -0.17 -19.32
C SER A 37 -28.78 -0.59 -18.61
N SER A 38 -28.76 -0.41 -17.29
CA SER A 38 -27.70 -0.86 -16.39
C SER A 38 -28.14 -2.10 -15.63
N PHE A 39 -27.31 -3.14 -15.65
CA PHE A 39 -27.55 -4.40 -14.95
C PHE A 39 -26.47 -4.62 -13.89
N ASN A 40 -26.86 -5.03 -12.68
CA ASN A 40 -25.92 -5.52 -11.68
C ASN A 40 -25.58 -6.99 -11.98
N THR A 41 -24.29 -7.30 -12.08
CA THR A 41 -23.83 -8.64 -12.42
C THR A 41 -23.71 -9.57 -11.21
N ASN A 42 -23.95 -9.07 -9.99
CA ASN A 42 -23.70 -9.73 -8.70
C ASN A 42 -22.25 -10.22 -8.51
N PHE A 43 -21.31 -9.73 -9.32
CA PHE A 43 -19.89 -9.96 -9.13
C PHE A 43 -19.24 -8.79 -8.40
N SER A 44 -18.35 -9.12 -7.46
CA SER A 44 -17.48 -8.15 -6.82
C SER A 44 -16.06 -8.30 -7.34
N PHE A 45 -15.43 -7.16 -7.63
CA PHE A 45 -14.05 -7.04 -8.01
C PHE A 45 -13.23 -6.47 -6.86
N SER A 46 -12.01 -6.94 -6.68
CA SER A 46 -11.12 -6.47 -5.61
C SER A 46 -9.70 -6.34 -6.14
N TYR A 47 -9.03 -5.25 -5.79
CA TYR A 47 -7.59 -5.12 -6.02
C TYR A 47 -6.82 -5.96 -5.00
N LEU A 48 -5.55 -6.22 -5.30
CA LEU A 48 -4.67 -6.93 -4.38
C LEU A 48 -4.28 -6.04 -3.20
N ASP A 49 -4.16 -6.64 -2.02
CA ASP A 49 -3.65 -5.98 -0.84
C ASP A 49 -2.20 -5.51 -1.05
N PRO A 50 -1.82 -4.36 -0.46
CA PRO A 50 -0.43 -3.93 -0.46
C PRO A 50 0.44 -5.01 0.19
N GLN A 51 1.65 -5.18 -0.34
CA GLN A 51 2.63 -6.11 0.21
C GLN A 51 3.91 -5.36 0.48
N VAL A 52 4.35 -5.37 1.72
CA VAL A 52 5.69 -4.89 2.08
C VAL A 52 6.71 -5.96 1.68
N SER A 53 7.99 -5.62 1.53
CA SER A 53 9.05 -6.60 1.31
C SER A 53 10.31 -6.29 2.11
N ALA A 54 10.64 -4.99 2.21
CA ALA A 54 11.80 -4.54 2.96
C ALA A 54 11.67 -3.07 3.35
N LEU A 55 12.46 -2.70 4.35
CA LEU A 55 12.75 -1.32 4.74
C LEU A 55 14.24 -1.09 4.57
N LEU A 56 14.60 0.01 3.91
CA LEU A 56 15.99 0.40 3.68
C LEU A 56 16.24 1.81 4.21
N PRO A 57 17.13 1.96 5.23
CA PRO A 57 17.75 0.89 6.01
C PRO A 57 16.73 0.11 6.89
N PRO A 58 16.99 -1.18 7.23
CA PRO A 58 16.10 -1.98 8.07
C PRO A 58 16.25 -1.70 9.58
N TYR A 59 17.09 -0.72 9.92
CA TYR A 59 17.35 -0.29 11.28
C TYR A 59 17.64 1.20 11.35
N GLN A 60 17.46 1.79 12.53
CA GLN A 60 17.90 3.17 12.81
C GLN A 60 18.49 3.32 14.21
N ASN A 61 19.29 4.37 14.38
CA ASN A 61 19.95 4.75 15.63
C ASN A 61 19.15 5.79 16.45
N GLY A 62 17.84 5.91 16.23
CA GLY A 62 16.96 6.82 16.97
C GLY A 62 16.96 8.28 16.51
N THR A 63 17.82 8.66 15.57
CA THR A 63 17.63 9.91 14.80
C THR A 63 16.43 9.76 13.86
N LEU A 64 15.90 10.83 13.26
CA LEU A 64 14.71 10.82 12.38
C LEU A 64 15.04 10.67 10.87
N PRO A 65 15.78 9.65 10.36
CA PRO A 65 15.99 9.54 8.93
C PRO A 65 14.69 9.11 8.23
N ALA A 66 14.53 9.60 7.01
CA ALA A 66 13.58 9.02 6.08
C ALA A 66 14.12 7.65 5.63
N VAL A 67 13.28 6.62 5.73
CA VAL A 67 13.55 5.27 5.25
C VAL A 67 12.72 5.00 4.01
N THR A 68 13.20 4.12 3.13
CA THR A 68 12.44 3.68 1.97
C THR A 68 11.81 2.33 2.25
N VAL A 69 10.49 2.29 2.16
CA VAL A 69 9.67 1.08 2.22
C VAL A 69 9.53 0.53 0.80
N HIS A 70 9.93 -0.71 0.59
CA HIS A 70 9.79 -1.42 -0.68
C HIS A 70 8.69 -2.47 -0.59
N GLY A 71 7.98 -2.68 -1.69
CA GLY A 71 6.86 -3.61 -1.73
C GLY A 71 6.22 -3.74 -3.11
N LYS A 72 4.95 -4.12 -3.11
CA LYS A 72 4.09 -4.26 -4.28
C LYS A 72 2.68 -3.78 -3.96
N TYR A 73 1.96 -3.39 -5.01
CA TYR A 73 0.54 -3.02 -4.94
C TYR A 73 0.26 -1.83 -4.01
N PHE A 74 1.16 -0.84 -3.97
CA PHE A 74 0.93 0.42 -3.25
C PHE A 74 0.00 1.38 -3.99
N GLY A 75 -0.64 0.89 -5.05
CA GLY A 75 -1.50 1.65 -5.97
C GLY A 75 -0.71 2.26 -7.13
N ALA A 76 -1.38 2.41 -8.27
CA ALA A 76 -0.79 2.99 -9.49
C ALA A 76 -0.60 4.52 -9.44
N ALA A 77 -1.05 5.17 -8.36
CA ALA A 77 -0.92 6.59 -8.11
C ALA A 77 -0.84 6.82 -6.59
N ASP A 78 -0.62 8.07 -6.17
CA ASP A 78 -0.66 8.44 -4.77
C ASP A 78 -2.10 8.44 -4.24
N TYR A 79 -2.53 7.29 -3.70
CA TYR A 79 -3.80 7.13 -2.99
C TYR A 79 -3.67 7.38 -1.47
N SER A 80 -2.74 8.26 -1.06
CA SER A 80 -2.47 8.56 0.36
C SER A 80 -2.02 7.33 1.16
N ALA A 81 -1.16 6.52 0.55
CA ALA A 81 -0.57 5.35 1.19
C ALA A 81 0.25 5.76 2.43
N ARG A 82 0.08 5.02 3.53
CA ARG A 82 0.70 5.33 4.83
C ARG A 82 1.40 4.11 5.39
N ALA A 83 2.64 4.29 5.83
CA ALA A 83 3.42 3.22 6.46
C ALA A 83 3.32 3.28 8.00
N PHE A 84 3.44 2.11 8.63
CA PHE A 84 3.35 1.91 10.07
C PHE A 84 4.50 1.01 10.54
N VAL A 85 5.12 1.37 11.65
CA VAL A 85 6.13 0.57 12.34
C VAL A 85 5.54 0.14 13.68
N GLY A 86 5.13 -1.13 13.75
CA GLY A 86 4.28 -1.66 14.81
C GLY A 86 2.92 -0.96 14.76
N GLU A 87 2.49 -0.43 15.90
CA GLU A 87 1.25 0.35 15.99
C GLU A 87 1.46 1.84 15.68
N SER A 88 2.71 2.26 15.44
CA SER A 88 3.05 3.67 15.24
C SER A 88 3.08 4.04 13.77
N SER A 89 2.23 4.98 13.34
CA SER A 89 2.29 5.52 11.98
C SER A 89 3.57 6.33 11.76
N CYS A 90 4.14 6.24 10.57
CA CYS A 90 5.23 7.14 10.17
C CYS A 90 4.78 8.61 10.29
N SER A 91 5.66 9.47 10.81
CA SER A 91 5.40 10.91 10.97
C SER A 91 5.08 11.56 9.62
N PHE A 92 5.70 11.06 8.56
CA PHE A 92 5.42 11.41 7.18
C PHE A 92 5.50 10.16 6.30
N SER A 93 4.68 10.10 5.26
CA SER A 93 4.63 9.03 4.27
C SER A 93 4.45 9.66 2.89
N ARG A 94 5.36 9.37 1.96
CA ARG A 94 5.30 9.86 0.58
C ARG A 94 5.39 8.70 -0.38
N TRP A 95 4.31 8.45 -1.11
CA TRP A 95 4.31 7.52 -2.23
C TRP A 95 5.34 7.96 -3.28
N THR A 96 6.17 7.03 -3.75
CA THR A 96 7.13 7.29 -4.83
C THR A 96 6.87 6.43 -6.05
N SER A 97 6.37 5.22 -5.87
CA SER A 97 5.90 4.34 -6.93
C SER A 97 4.90 3.32 -6.37
N ASP A 98 4.30 2.54 -7.26
CA ASP A 98 3.46 1.37 -6.96
C ASP A 98 4.13 0.27 -6.10
N SER A 99 5.43 0.41 -5.88
CA SER A 99 6.32 -0.53 -5.20
C SER A 99 7.24 0.13 -4.17
N SER A 100 7.12 1.45 -3.96
CA SER A 100 8.00 2.17 -3.04
C SER A 100 7.33 3.37 -2.37
N LEU A 101 7.69 3.58 -1.10
CA LEU A 101 7.16 4.66 -0.28
C LEU A 101 8.25 5.18 0.65
N ILE A 102 8.36 6.49 0.81
CA ILE A 102 9.29 7.09 1.78
C ILE A 102 8.53 7.30 3.09
N CYS A 103 9.05 6.74 4.18
CA CYS A 103 8.50 6.89 5.52
C CYS A 103 9.50 7.65 6.39
N GLN A 104 9.03 8.60 7.20
CA GLN A 104 9.80 9.12 8.31
C GLN A 104 9.40 8.36 9.58
N VAL A 105 10.28 7.48 10.05
CA VAL A 105 9.98 6.61 11.20
C VAL A 105 10.00 7.46 12.48
N PRO A 106 8.96 7.39 13.33
CA PRO A 106 8.99 8.07 14.62
C PRO A 106 10.03 7.44 15.55
N PRO A 107 10.43 8.13 16.64
CA PRO A 107 11.25 7.52 17.69
C PRO A 107 10.53 6.31 18.30
N GLY A 108 11.30 5.27 18.63
CA GLY A 108 10.77 4.01 19.15
C GLY A 108 11.89 3.09 19.66
N VAL A 109 11.50 1.90 20.09
CA VAL A 109 12.42 0.90 20.66
C VAL A 109 12.06 -0.50 20.17
N GLY A 110 13.05 -1.40 20.20
CA GLY A 110 12.87 -2.82 19.88
C GLY A 110 12.79 -3.12 18.38
N SER A 111 12.24 -4.29 18.06
CA SER A 111 11.98 -4.73 16.68
C SER A 111 10.49 -4.75 16.44
N ASN A 112 10.02 -3.96 15.48
CA ASN A 112 8.61 -3.77 15.18
C ASN A 112 8.32 -4.19 13.75
N CYS A 113 7.10 -4.67 13.52
CA CYS A 113 6.71 -5.07 12.18
C CYS A 113 6.36 -3.87 11.31
N LEU A 114 6.66 -3.94 10.01
CA LEU A 114 6.23 -2.95 9.05
C LEU A 114 4.91 -3.37 8.39
N SER A 115 3.97 -2.43 8.34
CA SER A 115 2.81 -2.51 7.45
C SER A 115 2.66 -1.22 6.63
N VAL A 116 1.99 -1.34 5.49
CA VAL A 116 1.57 -0.23 4.64
C VAL A 116 0.07 -0.34 4.46
N ARG A 117 -0.62 0.77 4.69
CA ARG A 117 -2.05 0.91 4.46
C ARG A 117 -2.31 1.80 3.26
N VAL A 118 -3.19 1.36 2.36
CA VAL A 118 -3.61 2.12 1.17
C VAL A 118 -5.14 2.14 1.16
N GLY A 119 -5.73 3.30 1.46
CA GLY A 119 -7.18 3.38 1.72
C GLY A 119 -7.59 2.53 2.92
N GLU A 120 -8.49 1.58 2.71
CA GLU A 120 -8.97 0.67 3.76
C GLU A 120 -8.14 -0.61 3.88
N ASP A 121 -7.32 -0.93 2.88
CA ASP A 121 -6.53 -2.16 2.85
C ASP A 121 -5.17 -1.96 3.55
N GLU A 122 -4.76 -2.95 4.35
CA GLU A 122 -3.49 -2.94 5.07
C GLU A 122 -2.67 -4.20 4.73
N SER A 123 -1.36 -4.01 4.57
CA SER A 123 -0.46 -5.10 4.24
C SER A 123 -0.23 -6.02 5.44
N LEU A 124 0.06 -7.29 5.14
CA LEU A 124 0.53 -8.20 6.16
C LEU A 124 1.90 -7.78 6.72
N CYS A 125 2.12 -8.16 7.97
CA CYS A 125 3.40 -8.05 8.65
C CYS A 125 4.40 -9.07 8.09
N ASN A 126 5.30 -8.63 7.21
CA ASN A 126 6.28 -9.53 6.59
C ASN A 126 7.72 -8.99 6.55
N ALA A 127 7.95 -7.78 7.04
CA ALA A 127 9.28 -7.22 7.25
C ALA A 127 9.35 -6.56 8.63
N ASN A 128 10.50 -6.67 9.29
CA ASN A 128 10.73 -6.05 10.58
C ASN A 128 11.69 -4.88 10.48
N PHE A 129 11.51 -3.91 11.36
CA PHE A 129 12.34 -2.74 11.54
C PHE A 129 12.87 -2.66 12.96
N THR A 130 14.18 -2.44 13.11
CA THR A 130 14.84 -2.48 14.43
C THR A 130 15.40 -1.12 14.85
N TYR A 131 15.06 -0.70 16.06
CA TYR A 131 15.64 0.46 16.72
C TYR A 131 16.90 0.02 17.48
N LEU A 132 18.05 0.55 17.07
CA LEU A 132 19.32 0.31 17.75
C LEU A 132 19.40 1.13 19.04
N ALA A 133 20.02 0.56 20.07
CA ALA A 133 20.29 1.28 21.30
C ALA A 133 21.18 2.50 21.01
N PRO A 134 20.99 3.63 21.73
CA PRO A 134 21.87 4.78 21.60
C PRO A 134 23.31 4.37 21.96
N PRO A 135 24.32 4.93 21.27
CA PRO A 135 25.71 4.63 21.59
C PRO A 135 26.04 5.10 23.01
N VAL A 136 26.67 4.24 23.80
CA VAL A 136 27.17 4.58 25.14
C VAL A 136 28.63 5.03 25.00
N ILE A 137 28.96 6.20 25.55
CA ILE A 137 30.35 6.68 25.64
C ILE A 137 30.89 6.30 27.01
N ASP A 138 31.75 5.26 27.05
CA ASP A 138 32.28 4.73 28.31
C ASP A 138 33.52 5.48 28.84
N SER A 139 34.21 6.25 27.99
CA SER A 139 35.27 7.18 28.44
C SER A 139 35.58 8.22 27.37
N ILE A 140 36.05 9.38 27.83
CA ILE A 140 36.71 10.41 27.02
C ILE A 140 38.15 10.45 27.51
N ASN A 141 39.11 10.26 26.60
CA ASN A 141 40.55 10.23 26.89
C ASN A 141 41.13 11.64 26.90
#